data_AF-A0A4R4WA53-F1
#
_entry.id   AF-A0A4R4WA53-F1
#
_cell.length_a   1.000
_cell.length_b   1.000
_cell.length_c   1.000
_cell.angle_alpha   90.00
_cell.angle_beta   90.00
_cell.angle_gamma   90.00
#
_symmetry.space_group_name_H-M   'P 1'
#
loop_
_entity.id
_entity.type
_entity.pdbx_description
1 polymer ?
#
loop_
_entity_poly.entity_id
_entity_poly.type
_entity_poly.pdbx_seq_one_letter_code
_entity_poly.pdbx_strand_id
1 'polypeptide(L)'
;MSGDLLEGGYASSTYRVRTSLGRSVIVKTHNGPPPELYSLEADGLNALRVPGAFAVPAVLRVAPDFLVQSDLDGRHMGTGATTVESKTRPSDLRVLR
;
A
#
# COMPACT_ATOMS: atom_id res chain seq x y z
N MET A 1 5.89 -11.22 -13.31
CA MET A 1 5.24 -10.28 -12.36
C MET A 1 5.79 -10.60 -10.99
N SER A 2 6.10 -9.58 -10.19
CA SER A 2 6.55 -9.74 -8.79
C SER A 2 5.58 -9.01 -7.87
N GLY A 3 5.42 -9.50 -6.64
CA GLY A 3 4.55 -8.90 -5.64
C GLY A 3 5.25 -8.86 -4.29
N ASP A 4 5.31 -7.67 -3.68
CA ASP A 4 5.84 -7.45 -2.35
C ASP A 4 4.69 -7.38 -1.36
N LEU A 5 4.73 -8.17 -0.28
CA LEU A 5 3.77 -8.09 0.80
C LEU A 5 3.92 -6.74 1.53
N LEU A 6 2.81 -6.03 1.72
CA LEU A 6 2.75 -4.83 2.52
C LEU A 6 2.27 -5.19 3.93
N GLU A 7 3.09 -4.88 4.92
CA GLU A 7 2.77 -5.12 6.33
C GLU A 7 1.82 -4.07 6.92
N GLY A 8 1.25 -4.37 8.09
CA GLY A 8 0.41 -3.45 8.86
C GLY A 8 -1.10 -3.58 8.62
N GLY A 9 -1.53 -4.41 7.67
CA GLY A 9 -2.94 -4.75 7.46
C GLY A 9 -3.43 -5.86 8.39
N TYR A 10 -4.64 -5.71 8.95
CA TYR A 10 -5.33 -6.77 9.71
C TYR A 10 -6.41 -7.48 8.88
N ALA A 11 -7.21 -6.72 8.13
CA ALA A 11 -8.40 -7.23 7.45
C ALA A 11 -8.13 -7.95 6.12
N SER A 12 -6.99 -7.71 5.48
CA SER A 12 -6.62 -8.34 4.21
C SER A 12 -5.11 -8.41 4.08
N SER A 13 -4.62 -9.48 3.46
CA SER A 13 -3.28 -9.49 2.91
C SER A 13 -3.22 -8.49 1.76
N THR A 14 -2.21 -7.63 1.79
CA THR A 14 -2.07 -6.54 0.83
C THR A 14 -0.72 -6.65 0.14
N TYR A 15 -0.71 -6.54 -1.19
CA TYR A 15 0.48 -6.68 -1.99
C TYR A 15 0.66 -5.47 -2.90
N ARG A 16 1.89 -4.99 -3.04
CA ARG A 16 2.28 -4.11 -4.14
C ARG A 16 2.77 -4.99 -5.29
N VAL A 17 2.14 -4.90 -6.45
CA VAL A 17 2.43 -5.73 -7.62
C VAL A 17 2.94 -4.90 -8.77
N ARG A 18 4.09 -5.29 -9.34
CA ARG A 18 4.59 -4.73 -10.60
C ARG A 18 4.05 -5.54 -11.77
N THR A 19 3.22 -4.88 -12.57
CA THR A 19 2.60 -5.44 -13.78
C THR A 19 3.61 -5.60 -14.93
N SER A 20 3.29 -6.43 -15.93
CA SER A 20 4.13 -6.60 -17.13
C SER A 20 4.28 -5.32 -17.96
N LEU A 21 3.37 -4.36 -17.81
CA LEU A 21 3.44 -3.04 -18.44
C LEU A 21 4.25 -2.02 -17.61
N GLY A 22 4.97 -2.46 -16.57
CA GLY A 22 5.82 -1.61 -15.74
C GLY A 22 5.08 -0.74 -14.72
N ARG A 23 3.75 -0.85 -14.61
CA ARG A 23 2.93 -0.10 -13.63
C ARG A 23 2.91 -0.81 -12.28
N SER A 24 2.84 -0.04 -11.20
CA SER A 24 2.58 -0.52 -9.84
C SER A 24 1.09 -0.46 -9.50
N VAL A 25 0.57 -1.51 -8.88
CA VAL A 25 -0.80 -1.58 -8.36
C VAL A 25 -0.81 -2.18 -6.96
N ILE A 26 -1.86 -1.91 -6.19
CA ILE A 26 -2.11 -2.57 -4.91
C ILE A 26 -3.18 -3.63 -5.10
N VAL A 27 -2.92 -4.83 -4.60
CA VAL A 27 -3.86 -5.95 -4.57
C VAL A 27 -4.17 -6.28 -3.12
N LYS A 28 -5.45 -6.27 -2.76
CA LYS A 28 -5.94 -6.72 -1.45
C LYS A 28 -6.68 -8.03 -1.63
N THR A 29 -6.43 -9.00 -0.76
CA THR A 29 -7.09 -10.31 -0.78
C THR A 29 -7.19 -10.91 0.63
N HIS A 30 -8.13 -11.83 0.82
CA HIS A 30 -8.42 -12.48 2.09
C HIS A 30 -8.95 -13.89 1.80
N ASN A 31 -8.53 -14.88 2.58
CA ASN A 31 -9.03 -16.26 2.44
C ASN A 31 -10.43 -16.36 3.02
N GLY A 32 -11.44 -16.54 2.18
CA GLY A 32 -12.84 -16.60 2.59
C GLY A 32 -13.34 -15.24 3.11
N PRO A 33 -13.33 -14.18 2.27
CA PRO A 33 -13.82 -12.87 2.69
C PRO A 33 -15.32 -12.95 3.01
N PRO A 34 -15.82 -12.12 3.94
CA PRO A 34 -17.24 -11.86 4.05
C PRO A 34 -17.81 -11.49 2.67
N PRO A 35 -19.06 -11.89 2.37
CA PRO A 35 -19.73 -11.49 1.14
C PRO A 35 -19.62 -9.98 0.92
N GLU A 36 -19.38 -9.58 -0.33
CA GLU A 36 -19.38 -8.18 -0.77
C GLU A 36 -18.30 -7.28 -0.15
N LEU A 37 -17.36 -7.82 0.64
CA LEU A 37 -16.30 -7.01 1.28
C LEU A 37 -15.59 -6.08 0.28
N TYR A 38 -15.13 -6.63 -0.85
CA TYR A 38 -14.36 -5.87 -1.84
C TYR A 38 -15.23 -5.00 -2.76
N SER A 39 -16.50 -5.35 -2.99
CA SER A 39 -17.42 -4.46 -3.69
C SER A 39 -17.77 -3.24 -2.84
N LEU A 40 -18.06 -3.43 -1.54
CA LEU A 40 -18.32 -2.33 -0.61
C LEU A 40 -17.09 -1.44 -0.43
N GLU A 41 -15.89 -2.02 -0.36
CA GLU A 41 -14.66 -1.23 -0.31
C GLU A 41 -14.48 -0.40 -1.60
N ALA A 42 -14.71 -0.99 -2.77
CA ALA A 42 -14.63 -0.28 -4.04
C ALA A 42 -15.64 0.89 -4.12
N ASP A 43 -16.87 0.68 -3.64
CA ASP A 43 -17.90 1.70 -3.58
C ASP A 43 -17.49 2.85 -2.66
N GLY A 44 -16.94 2.54 -1.48
CA GLY A 44 -16.41 3.54 -0.55
C GLY A 44 -15.27 4.37 -1.16
N LEU A 45 -14.31 3.71 -1.83
CA LEU A 45 -13.24 4.41 -2.56
C LEU A 45 -13.80 5.32 -3.63
N ASN A 46 -14.79 4.86 -4.41
CA ASN A 46 -15.40 5.70 -5.45
C ASN A 46 -16.17 6.88 -4.87
N ALA A 47 -16.90 6.70 -3.78
CA ALA A 47 -17.64 7.76 -3.09
C ALA A 47 -16.71 8.85 -2.54
N LEU A 48 -15.51 8.48 -2.10
CA LEU A 48 -14.51 9.43 -1.56
C LEU A 48 -13.77 10.22 -2.64
N ARG A 49 -13.91 9.89 -3.94
CA ARG A 49 -13.24 10.58 -5.06
C ARG A 49 -13.89 11.92 -5.38
N VAL A 50 -13.81 12.85 -4.45
CA VAL A 50 -14.32 14.22 -4.59
C VAL A 50 -13.19 15.16 -5.04
N PRO A 51 -13.39 16.02 -6.06
CA PRO A 51 -12.39 17.00 -6.48
C PRO A 51 -11.95 17.91 -5.32
N GLY A 52 -10.64 18.11 -5.17
CA GLY A 52 -10.07 18.94 -4.10
C GLY A 52 -9.98 18.27 -2.72
N ALA A 53 -10.45 17.02 -2.59
CA ALA A 53 -10.29 16.22 -1.37
C ALA A 53 -8.96 15.44 -1.37
N PHE A 54 -8.85 14.45 -0.47
CA PHE A 54 -7.69 13.57 -0.37
C PHE A 54 -7.44 12.77 -1.66
N ALA A 55 -6.18 12.39 -1.88
CA ALA A 55 -5.86 11.44 -2.94
C ALA A 55 -6.44 10.07 -2.60
N VAL A 56 -7.39 9.61 -3.41
CA VAL A 56 -8.04 8.29 -3.26
C VAL A 56 -7.57 7.36 -4.37
N PRO A 57 -7.16 6.12 -4.07
CA PRO A 57 -6.81 5.13 -5.09
C PRO A 57 -7.96 4.94 -6.10
N ALA A 58 -7.62 4.81 -7.37
CA ALA A 58 -8.59 4.40 -8.39
C ALA A 58 -8.82 2.89 -8.27
N VAL A 59 -10.09 2.47 -8.30
CA VAL A 59 -10.45 1.06 -8.42
C VAL A 59 -10.17 0.60 -9.85
N LEU A 60 -9.36 -0.44 -10.01
CA LEU A 60 -8.96 -0.98 -11.31
C LEU A 60 -9.66 -2.31 -11.62
N ARG A 61 -9.92 -3.12 -10.60
CA ARG A 61 -10.66 -4.38 -10.71
C ARG A 61 -11.26 -4.76 -9.37
N VAL A 62 -12.49 -5.25 -9.39
CA VAL A 62 -13.16 -5.87 -8.25
C VAL A 62 -13.47 -7.32 -8.59
N ALA A 63 -13.28 -8.21 -7.63
CA ALA A 63 -13.71 -9.60 -7.64
C ALA A 63 -14.21 -9.99 -6.24
N PRO A 64 -14.94 -11.10 -6.07
CA PRO A 64 -15.42 -11.53 -4.75
C PRO A 64 -14.30 -11.74 -3.72
N ASP A 65 -13.10 -12.10 -4.16
CA ASP A 65 -11.95 -12.52 -3.36
C ASP A 65 -10.74 -11.57 -3.41
N PHE A 66 -10.79 -10.53 -4.25
CA PHE A 66 -9.76 -9.50 -4.28
C PHE A 66 -10.22 -8.15 -4.83
N LEU A 67 -9.45 -7.11 -4.50
CA LEU A 67 -9.55 -5.76 -5.04
C LEU A 67 -8.19 -5.33 -5.61
N VAL A 68 -8.17 -4.82 -6.84
CA VAL A 68 -7.00 -4.15 -7.43
C VAL A 68 -7.27 -2.66 -7.51
N GLN A 69 -6.34 -1.87 -6.99
CA GLN A 69 -6.40 -0.42 -6.99
C GLN A 69 -5.07 0.21 -7.39
N SER A 70 -5.10 1.48 -7.80
CA SER A 70 -3.87 2.21 -8.14
C SER A 70 -2.95 2.34 -6.94
N ASP A 71 -1.65 2.17 -7.15
CA ASP A 71 -0.64 2.48 -6.13
C ASP A 71 -0.41 3.99 -6.03
N LEU A 72 -0.70 4.58 -4.86
CA LEU A 72 -0.52 6.02 -4.63
C LEU A 72 0.95 6.41 -4.39
N ASP A 73 1.76 5.49 -3.87
CA ASP A 73 3.20 5.69 -3.67
C ASP A 73 4.01 5.39 -4.95
N GLY A 74 3.36 4.88 -6.00
CA GLY A 74 3.93 4.68 -7.32
C GLY A 74 4.18 5.99 -8.10
N ARG A 75 3.85 7.15 -7.52
CA ARG A 75 4.32 8.43 -8.02
C ARG A 75 5.80 8.55 -7.65
N HIS A 76 6.65 8.49 -8.66
CA HIS A 76 8.05 8.88 -8.60
C HIS A 76 8.22 10.15 -7.73
N MET A 77 8.72 10.00 -6.51
CA MET A 77 9.45 11.09 -5.85
C MET A 77 10.64 11.38 -6.76
N GLY A 78 10.63 12.54 -7.42
CA GLY A 78 11.85 13.07 -8.02
C GLY A 78 12.95 13.08 -6.98
N THR A 79 14.12 12.59 -7.37
CA THR A 79 15.41 12.58 -6.67
C THR A 79 15.44 13.37 -5.35
N GLY A 80 15.25 12.67 -4.23
CA GLY A 80 15.50 13.18 -2.88
C GLY A 80 16.01 12.04 -2.03
N ALA A 81 17.33 11.96 -1.87
CA ALA A 81 17.95 11.01 -0.96
C ALA A 81 17.52 11.36 0.48
N THR A 82 16.73 10.49 1.10
CA THR A 82 16.52 10.57 2.55
C THR A 82 17.67 9.84 3.23
N THR A 83 18.67 10.59 3.65
CA THR A 83 19.66 10.11 4.63
C THR A 83 18.93 9.78 5.93
N VAL A 84 18.98 8.52 6.35
CA VAL A 84 18.49 8.11 7.67
C VAL A 84 19.64 8.34 8.66
N GLU A 85 19.57 9.41 9.46
CA GLU A 85 20.46 9.55 10.60
C GLU A 85 20.12 8.50 11.66
N SER A 86 21.11 7.67 11.98
CA SER A 86 21.03 6.68 13.04
C SER A 86 21.23 7.36 14.39
N LYS A 87 20.18 7.47 15.22
CA LYS A 87 20.29 7.96 16.59
C LYS A 87 20.87 6.86 17.49
N THR A 88 22.19 6.90 17.73
CA THR A 88 22.86 6.04 18.72
C THR A 88 22.26 6.27 20.11
N ARG A 89 21.96 5.18 20.84
CA ARG A 89 21.37 5.28 22.18
C ARG A 89 22.48 5.52 23.22
N PRO A 90 22.22 6.29 24.30
CA PRO A 90 23.21 6.59 25.33
C PRO A 90 23.79 5.37 26.08
N SER A 91 23.22 4.17 25.89
CA SER A 91 23.67 2.92 26.50
C SER A 91 24.94 2.33 25.89
N ASP A 92 25.37 2.81 24.72
CA ASP A 92 26.52 2.25 23.99
C ASP A 92 27.87 2.83 24.46
N LEU A 93 27.84 3.76 25.43
CA LEU A 93 29.04 4.32 26.04
C LEU A 93 29.54 3.43 27.18
N ARG A 94 30.23 2.33 26.87
CA ARG A 94 31.08 1.65 27.84
C ARG A 94 32.50 2.23 27.80
N VAL A 95 32.87 2.79 28.95
CA VAL A 95 34.16 3.35 29.33
C VAL A 95 35.30 2.39 29.00
N LEU A 96 36.22 2.81 28.13
CA LEU A 96 37.54 2.18 27.98
C LEU A 96 38.47 2.77 29.04
N ARG A 97 38.97 1.90 29.92
CA ARG A 97 40.29 2.06 30.54
C ARG A 97 41.33 1.47 29.61
#